data_AF-A0A2E0ANC5-F1
#
_entry.id   AF-A0A2E0ANC5-F1
#
_cell.length_a   1.000
_cell.length_b   1.000
_cell.length_c   1.000
_cell.angle_alpha   90.00
_cell.angle_beta   90.00
_cell.angle_gamma   90.00
#
_symmetry.space_group_name_H-M   'P 1'
#
loop_
_entity.id
_entity.type
_entity.pdbx_description
1 polymer ?
#
loop_
_entity_poly.entity_id
_entity_poly.type
_entity_poly.pdbx_seq_one_letter_code
_entity_poly.pdbx_strand_id
1 'polypeptide(L)'
;MGLEERRRTIREQRLLLIEQLEALYMSAFERLGQQEMGEGAVARLTQLLLRSREAAITPLQEEIEAPVITTPADAAQPPSAEQST
;
A
#
# COMPACT_ATOMS: atom_id res chain seq x y z
N MET A 1 -14.54 -19.39 1.82
CA MET A 1 -13.98 -18.34 0.96
C MET A 1 -12.83 -18.95 0.17
N GLY A 2 -12.92 -19.00 -1.15
CA GLY A 2 -11.86 -19.56 -2.00
C GLY A 2 -10.63 -18.65 -2.07
N LEU A 3 -9.48 -19.19 -2.49
CA LEU A 3 -8.25 -18.40 -2.69
C LEU A 3 -8.49 -17.24 -3.68
N GLU A 4 -9.24 -17.49 -4.75
CA GLU A 4 -9.65 -16.49 -5.74
C GLU A 4 -10.52 -15.38 -5.16
N GLU A 5 -11.51 -15.75 -4.37
CA GLU A 5 -12.43 -14.82 -3.71
C GLU A 5 -11.68 -13.94 -2.71
N ARG A 6 -10.79 -14.53 -1.90
CA ARG A 6 -9.91 -13.79 -0.98
C ARG A 6 -9.00 -12.81 -1.74
N ARG A 7 -8.43 -13.22 -2.88
CA ARG A 7 -7.59 -12.35 -3.73
C ARG A 7 -8.37 -11.15 -4.27
N ARG A 8 -9.57 -11.40 -4.78
CA ARG A 8 -10.46 -10.35 -5.28
C ARG A 8 -10.79 -9.36 -4.18
N THR A 9 -11.16 -9.83 -3.00
CA THR A 9 -11.46 -8.96 -1.85
C THR A 9 -10.25 -8.12 -1.45
N ILE A 10 -9.04 -8.69 -1.37
CA ILE A 10 -7.84 -7.91 -1.04
C ILE A 10 -7.58 -6.82 -2.08
N ARG A 11 -7.72 -7.13 -3.38
CA ARG A 11 -7.57 -6.14 -4.45
C ARG A 11 -8.59 -5.02 -4.34
N GLU A 12 -9.86 -5.35 -4.12
CA GLU A 12 -10.95 -4.37 -3.94
C GLU A 12 -10.68 -3.46 -2.73
N GLN A 13 -10.20 -4.01 -1.61
CA GLN A 13 -9.82 -3.21 -0.44
C GLN A 13 -8.64 -2.27 -0.73
N ARG A 14 -7.63 -2.72 -1.48
CA ARG A 14 -6.50 -1.86 -1.87
C ARG A 14 -6.94 -0.69 -2.74
N LEU A 15 -7.82 -0.93 -3.72
CA LEU A 15 -8.38 0.11 -4.58
C LEU A 15 -9.19 1.14 -3.77
N LEU A 16 -10.02 0.66 -2.85
CA LEU A 16 -10.80 1.51 -1.95
C LEU A 16 -9.88 2.36 -1.04
N LEU A 17 -8.81 1.78 -0.51
CA LEU A 17 -7.84 2.52 0.31
C LEU A 17 -7.13 3.62 -0.49
N ILE A 18 -6.75 3.35 -1.75
CA ILE A 18 -6.16 4.36 -2.63
C ILE A 18 -7.14 5.53 -2.81
N GLU A 19 -8.40 5.26 -3.16
CA GLU A 19 -9.42 6.29 -3.35
C GLU A 19 -9.63 7.15 -2.10
N GLN A 20 -9.74 6.51 -0.93
CA GLN A 20 -9.90 7.21 0.34
C GLN A 20 -8.70 8.09 0.70
N LEU A 21 -7.48 7.58 0.47
CA LEU A 21 -6.26 8.35 0.70
C LEU A 21 -6.18 9.55 -0.24
N GLU A 22 -6.52 9.38 -1.52
CA GLU A 22 -6.54 10.49 -2.49
C GLU A 22 -7.53 11.58 -2.09
N ALA A 23 -8.75 11.21 -1.69
CA ALA A 23 -9.74 12.15 -1.20
C ALA A 23 -9.26 12.89 0.06
N LEU A 24 -8.61 12.18 0.99
CA LEU A 24 -8.03 12.76 2.20
C LEU A 24 -6.95 13.80 1.85
N TYR A 25 -6.01 13.44 0.97
CA TYR A 25 -4.94 14.35 0.55
C TYR A 25 -5.48 15.56 -0.21
N MET A 26 -6.47 15.39 -1.09
CA MET A 26 -7.13 16.50 -1.78
C MET A 26 -7.73 17.49 -0.78
N SER A 27 -8.51 16.98 0.19
CA SER A 27 -9.12 17.83 1.23
C SER A 27 -8.07 18.57 2.07
N ALA A 28 -6.91 17.95 2.30
CA ALA A 28 -5.83 18.54 3.07
C ALA A 28 -5.11 19.65 2.28
N PHE A 29 -4.91 19.48 0.96
CA PHE A 29 -4.39 20.54 0.09
C PHE A 29 -5.35 21.73 0.01
N GLU A 30 -6.65 21.49 -0.13
CA GLU A 30 -7.67 22.54 -0.15
C GLU A 30 -7.63 23.37 1.15
N ARG A 31 -7.61 22.71 2.31
CA ARG A 31 -7.51 23.40 3.60
C ARG A 31 -6.23 24.20 3.74
N LEU A 32 -5.10 23.66 3.27
CA LEU A 32 -3.81 24.34 3.31
C LEU A 32 -3.81 25.62 2.46
N GLY A 33 -4.44 25.58 1.28
CA GLY A 33 -4.56 26.74 0.39
C GLY A 33 -5.43 27.87 0.94
N GLN A 34 -6.29 27.59 1.94
CA GLN A 34 -7.14 28.57 2.60
C GLN A 34 -6.45 29.27 3.79
N GLN A 35 -5.26 28.84 4.19
CA GLN A 35 -4.56 29.42 5.35
C GLN A 35 -3.66 30.60 4.94
N GLU A 36 -3.68 31.68 5.70
CA GLU A 36 -2.78 32.84 5.51
C GLU A 36 -1.40 32.62 6.18
N MET A 37 -0.64 31.62 5.72
CA MET A 37 0.61 31.19 6.39
C MET A 37 1.90 31.78 5.79
N GLY A 38 1.78 32.60 4.73
CA GLY A 38 2.92 33.07 3.94
C GLY A 38 3.52 31.97 3.04
N GLU A 39 4.01 32.38 1.87
CA GLU A 39 4.38 31.48 0.77
C GLU A 39 5.37 30.38 1.18
N GLY A 40 6.39 30.72 1.98
CA GLY A 40 7.43 29.77 2.39
C GLY A 40 6.94 28.68 3.34
N ALA A 41 5.96 28.96 4.21
CA ALA A 41 5.40 27.95 5.09
C ALA A 41 4.45 27.03 4.33
N VAL A 42 3.63 27.60 3.44
CA VAL A 42 2.74 26.84 2.54
C VAL A 42 3.54 25.87 1.68
N ALA A 43 4.61 26.34 1.01
CA ALA A 43 5.44 25.51 0.15
C ALA A 43 6.04 24.30 0.91
N ARG A 44 6.54 24.50 2.13
CA ARG A 44 7.10 23.40 2.95
C ARG A 44 6.02 22.38 3.33
N LEU A 45 4.84 22.84 3.76
CA LEU A 45 3.74 21.95 4.13
C LEU A 45 3.21 21.18 2.91
N THR A 46 3.06 21.85 1.76
CA THR A 46 2.69 21.20 0.49
C THR A 46 3.68 20.09 0.14
N GLN A 47 4.98 20.35 0.23
CA GLN A 47 6.00 19.34 -0.09
C GLN A 47 5.96 18.14 0.86
N LEU A 48 5.75 18.37 2.16
CA LEU A 48 5.59 17.29 3.15
C LEU A 48 4.35 16.45 2.82
N LEU A 49 3.25 17.09 2.42
CA LEU A 49 2.01 16.42 2.07
C LEU A 49 2.14 15.58 0.79
N LEU A 50 2.83 16.10 -0.23
CA LEU A 50 3.13 15.36 -1.47
C LEU A 50 3.94 14.10 -1.20
N ARG A 51 5.01 14.21 -0.39
CA ARG A 51 5.85 13.06 -0.03
C ARG A 51 5.08 12.01 0.80
N SER A 52 4.22 12.46 1.71
CA SER A 52 3.34 11.58 2.47
C SER A 52 2.37 10.83 1.54
N ARG A 53 1.77 11.54 0.57
CA ARG A 53 0.87 10.94 -0.42
C ARG A 53 1.56 9.87 -1.23
N GLU A 54 2.72 10.18 -1.79
CA GLU A 54 3.51 9.24 -2.58
C GLU A 54 3.86 7.99 -1.77
N ALA A 55 4.40 8.15 -0.55
CA ALA A 55 4.77 7.04 0.31
C ALA A 55 3.59 6.16 0.76
N ALA A 56 2.37 6.70 0.79
CA ALA A 56 1.16 5.96 1.17
C ALA A 56 0.49 5.25 -0.01
N ILE A 57 0.47 5.88 -1.20
CA ILE A 57 -0.26 5.36 -2.37
C ILE A 57 0.59 4.37 -3.17
N THR A 58 1.86 4.67 -3.42
CA THR A 58 2.72 3.85 -4.28
C THR A 58 2.79 2.38 -3.84
N PRO A 59 2.99 2.06 -2.54
CA PRO A 59 3.03 0.66 -2.11
C PRO A 59 1.71 -0.09 -2.34
N LEU A 60 0.56 0.61 -2.25
CA LEU A 60 -0.74 0.00 -2.52
C LEU A 60 -0.93 -0.32 -4.00
N GLN A 61 -0.42 0.54 -4.89
CA GLN A 61 -0.45 0.34 -6.34
C GLN A 61 0.47 -0.81 -6.75
N GLU A 62 1.72 -0.81 -6.26
CA GLU A 62 2.69 -1.88 -6.53
C GLU A 62 2.16 -3.24 -6.11
N GLU A 63 1.51 -3.31 -4.95
CA GLU A 63 0.88 -4.53 -4.44
C GLU A 63 -0.32 -5.01 -5.28
N ILE A 64 -1.03 -4.12 -5.98
CA ILE A 64 -2.09 -4.50 -6.93
C ILE A 64 -1.51 -5.12 -8.20
N GLU A 65 -0.31 -4.67 -8.60
CA GLU A 65 0.41 -5.10 -9.80
C GLU A 65 1.33 -6.31 -9.56
N ALA A 66 1.72 -6.55 -8.31
CA ALA A 66 2.61 -7.64 -7.93
C ALA A 66 2.06 -9.01 -8.39
N PRO A 67 2.88 -9.84 -9.07
CA PRO A 67 2.50 -11.19 -9.41
C PRO A 67 2.26 -11.98 -8.12
N VAL A 68 1.26 -12.85 -8.14
CA VAL A 68 0.88 -13.64 -6.96
C VAL A 68 2.02 -14.60 -6.62
N ILE A 69 2.89 -14.23 -5.68
CA ILE A 69 3.83 -15.18 -5.07
C ILE A 69 3.02 -16.03 -4.09
N THR A 70 2.34 -17.06 -4.59
CA THR A 70 1.95 -18.18 -3.74
C THR A 70 3.20 -19.03 -3.51
N THR A 71 4.04 -18.65 -2.56
CA THR A 71 4.97 -19.65 -1.97
C THR A 71 4.12 -20.47 -1.00
N PRO A 72 3.77 -21.73 -1.30
CA PRO A 72 3.26 -22.60 -0.25
C PRO A 72 4.38 -22.74 0.77
N ALA A 73 4.12 -22.32 1.99
CA ALA A 73 4.98 -22.58 3.14
C ALA A 73 4.87 -24.08 3.49
N ASP A 74 5.34 -24.98 2.63
CA ASP A 74 5.52 -26.41 2.97
C ASP A 74 6.38 -27.19 1.95
N ALA A 75 7.63 -26.76 1.71
CA ALA A 75 8.60 -27.56 0.96
C ALA A 75 9.98 -27.59 1.63
N ALA A 76 10.00 -27.47 2.96
CA ALA A 76 11.19 -27.68 3.77
C ALA A 76 10.95 -28.87 4.71
N GLN A 77 10.63 -30.04 4.15
CA GLN A 77 10.87 -31.29 4.84
C GLN A 77 12.26 -31.77 4.41
N PRO A 78 13.31 -31.67 5.25
CA PRO A 78 14.58 -32.27 4.94
C PRO A 78 14.41 -33.80 4.86
N PRO A 79 15.10 -34.50 3.94
CA PRO A 79 15.08 -35.94 3.94
C PRO A 79 15.68 -36.42 5.27
N SER A 80 14.90 -37.18 6.04
CA SER A 80 15.39 -37.95 7.18
C SER A 80 16.42 -38.94 6.65
N ALA A 81 17.69 -38.56 6.72
CA ALA A 81 18.79 -39.50 6.60
C ALA A 81 18.82 -40.37 7.86
N GLU A 82 19.26 -41.61 7.66
CA GLU A 82 19.71 -42.57 8.68
C GLU A 82 18.61 -43.40 9.35
N GLN A 83 18.37 -44.58 8.75
CA GLN A 83 18.47 -45.85 9.46
C GLN A 83 18.47 -47.00 8.45
N SER A 84 19.65 -47.50 8.08
CA SER A 84 19.87 -48.91 7.73
C SER A 84 21.36 -49.26 7.66
N THR A 85 21.74 -50.10 8.62
CA THR A 85 22.86 -51.06 8.67
C THR A 85 24.27 -50.52 8.88
#